data_AF-A0A946Z1Y7-F1
#
_entry.id   AF-A0A946Z1Y7-F1
#
_cell.length_a   1.000
_cell.length_b   1.000
_cell.length_c   1.000
_cell.angle_alpha   90.00
_cell.angle_beta   90.00
_cell.angle_gamma   90.00
#
_symmetry.space_group_name_H-M   'P 1'
#
loop_
_entity.id
_entity.type
_entity.pdbx_description
1 polymer ?
#
loop_
_entity_poly.entity_id
_entity_poly.type
_entity_poly.pdbx_seq_one_letter_code
_entity_poly.pdbx_strand_id
1 'polypeptide(L)'
;MPTLAVWTPDDGLLAAVAPLALAVAGPDATLVADLDEAGPRYPGDGSLADLAVDGPRRSDLEPERRRGTAVLRNGGISAVAALEVVEALVAGWPSVVLRLPPRPDPDLAGLLDRHHIPLVPVIALPPVDLWPDRLAEGAAAVMQPTRWRQQAPRPGPVLPRPRGGSWESLLRGRIRSGDRWVRAWRSVWEFPWR
;
A
#
# COMPACT_ATOMS: atom_id res chain seq x y z
N MET A 1 8.56 4.63 -10.85
CA MET A 1 7.46 3.69 -11.12
C MET A 1 6.22 4.31 -10.54
N PRO A 2 5.12 4.51 -11.29
CA PRO A 2 3.97 5.22 -10.76
C PRO A 2 3.16 4.34 -9.79
N THR A 3 3.12 3.02 -9.99
CA THR A 3 2.23 2.15 -9.20
C THR A 3 2.98 1.03 -8.48
N LEU A 4 2.63 0.79 -7.22
CA LEU A 4 3.11 -0.34 -6.40
C LEU A 4 1.93 -1.06 -5.75
N ALA A 5 1.97 -2.38 -5.70
CA ALA A 5 0.99 -3.19 -4.99
C ALA A 5 1.56 -3.68 -3.66
N VAL A 6 0.99 -3.26 -2.54
CA VAL A 6 1.46 -3.61 -1.19
C VAL A 6 0.68 -4.80 -0.65
N TRP A 7 1.41 -5.83 -0.26
CA TRP A 7 0.85 -7.05 0.33
C TRP A 7 1.44 -7.33 1.71
N THR A 8 0.58 -7.39 2.71
CA THR A 8 0.94 -7.65 4.12
C THR A 8 0.04 -8.77 4.66
N PRO A 9 0.45 -10.04 4.53
CA PRO A 9 -0.44 -11.17 4.84
C PRO A 9 -0.66 -11.45 6.33
N ASP A 10 0.27 -11.03 7.20
CA ASP A 10 0.36 -11.57 8.57
C ASP A 10 0.17 -10.54 9.69
N ASP A 11 0.06 -9.25 9.35
CA ASP A 11 -0.08 -8.17 10.34
C ASP A 11 -1.14 -7.17 9.88
N GLY A 12 -2.32 -7.21 10.48
CA GLY A 12 -3.46 -6.37 10.11
C GLY A 12 -3.23 -4.87 10.37
N LEU A 13 -2.46 -4.51 11.40
CA LEU A 13 -2.13 -3.10 11.66
C LEU A 13 -1.17 -2.62 10.58
N LEU A 14 -0.10 -3.37 10.31
CA LEU A 14 0.87 -3.03 9.28
C LEU A 14 0.22 -3.03 7.89
N ALA A 15 -0.69 -3.96 7.60
CA ALA A 15 -1.48 -3.99 6.37
C ALA A 15 -2.32 -2.71 6.19
N ALA A 16 -2.82 -2.14 7.29
CA ALA A 16 -3.58 -0.91 7.26
C ALA A 16 -2.72 0.35 7.12
N VAL A 17 -1.50 0.37 7.67
CA VAL A 17 -0.70 1.62 7.72
C VAL A 17 0.45 1.69 6.73
N ALA A 18 0.98 0.55 6.26
CA ALA A 18 2.07 0.52 5.29
C ALA A 18 1.72 1.23 3.96
N PRO A 19 0.54 1.00 3.34
CA PRO A 19 0.16 1.70 2.11
C PRO A 19 0.09 3.22 2.31
N LEU A 20 -0.43 3.66 3.45
CA LEU A 20 -0.53 5.09 3.79
C LEU A 20 0.85 5.72 3.96
N ALA A 21 1.75 5.05 4.68
CA ALA A 21 3.11 5.54 4.89
C ALA A 21 3.90 5.60 3.58
N LEU A 22 3.74 4.59 2.71
CA LEU A 22 4.32 4.54 1.38
C LEU A 22 3.83 5.70 0.50
N ALA A 23 2.52 5.98 0.51
CA ALA A 23 1.94 7.06 -0.28
C ALA A 23 2.34 8.44 0.21
N VAL A 24 2.44 8.66 1.52
CA VAL A 24 2.95 9.95 2.06
C VAL A 24 4.42 10.16 1.70
N ALA A 25 5.20 9.09 1.61
CA ALA A 25 6.60 9.12 1.16
C ALA A 25 6.75 9.16 -0.37
N GLY A 26 5.63 9.19 -1.11
CA GLY A 26 5.58 9.19 -2.56
C GLY A 26 6.26 10.41 -3.19
N PRO A 27 6.67 10.28 -4.46
CA PRO A 27 7.38 11.35 -5.18
C PRO A 27 6.46 12.55 -5.47
N ASP A 28 5.19 12.29 -5.78
CA ASP A 28 4.18 13.24 -6.25
C ASP A 28 2.81 12.97 -5.59
N ALA A 29 1.73 13.52 -6.15
CA ALA A 29 0.38 13.16 -5.75
C ALA A 29 0.17 11.65 -5.86
N THR A 30 -0.10 11.01 -4.72
CA THR A 30 -0.22 9.55 -4.62
C THR A 30 -1.58 9.15 -4.09
N LEU A 31 -2.26 8.27 -4.80
CA LEU A 31 -3.50 7.64 -4.34
C LEU A 31 -3.18 6.33 -3.62
N VAL A 32 -3.82 6.09 -2.48
CA VAL A 32 -3.96 4.74 -1.93
C VAL A 32 -5.33 4.22 -2.35
N ALA A 33 -5.37 3.15 -3.14
CA ALA A 33 -6.59 2.43 -3.46
C ALA A 33 -6.66 1.14 -2.64
N ASP A 34 -7.68 1.03 -1.81
CA ASP A 34 -7.89 -0.13 -0.96
C ASP A 34 -8.67 -1.23 -1.70
N LEU A 35 -8.02 -2.36 -1.95
CA LEU A 35 -8.60 -3.50 -2.68
C LEU A 35 -9.04 -4.64 -1.75
N ASP A 36 -8.90 -4.45 -0.44
CA ASP A 36 -9.38 -5.40 0.56
C ASP A 36 -10.81 -5.05 0.98
N GLU A 37 -11.74 -5.94 0.68
CA GLU A 37 -13.16 -5.81 1.01
C GLU A 37 -13.39 -5.58 2.51
N ALA A 38 -12.57 -6.22 3.34
CA ALA A 38 -12.61 -6.11 4.80
C ALA A 38 -11.72 -4.97 5.34
N GLY A 39 -11.29 -4.06 4.47
CA GLY A 39 -10.35 -3.01 4.78
C GLY A 39 -10.82 -2.00 5.83
N PRO A 40 -9.89 -1.24 6.44
CA PRO A 40 -10.23 -0.21 7.41
C PRO A 40 -11.18 0.85 6.83
N ARG A 41 -12.01 1.42 7.70
CA ARG A 41 -12.81 2.61 7.36
C ARG A 41 -11.94 3.86 7.37
N TYR A 42 -11.07 3.99 6.37
CA TYR A 42 -10.29 5.21 6.19
C TYR A 42 -11.22 6.43 6.03
N PRO A 43 -10.81 7.61 6.52
CA PRO A 43 -11.60 8.83 6.37
C PRO A 43 -11.72 9.23 4.90
N GLY A 44 -12.89 9.77 4.52
CA GLY A 44 -13.21 10.17 3.15
C GLY A 44 -14.70 9.96 2.85
N ASP A 45 -15.21 10.70 1.87
CA ASP A 45 -16.64 10.74 1.56
C ASP A 45 -17.07 9.69 0.51
N GLY A 46 -16.14 9.16 -0.28
CA GLY A 46 -16.39 8.14 -1.30
C GLY A 46 -15.63 6.84 -1.07
N SER A 47 -15.97 5.82 -1.85
CA SER A 47 -15.33 4.50 -1.84
C SER A 47 -15.22 3.91 -3.25
N LEU A 48 -14.37 2.89 -3.40
CA LEU A 48 -14.24 2.14 -4.64
C LEU A 48 -15.58 1.50 -5.05
N ALA A 49 -16.37 1.05 -4.07
CA ALA A 49 -17.73 0.56 -4.29
C ALA A 49 -18.65 1.64 -4.88
N ASP A 50 -18.59 2.87 -4.37
CA ASP A 50 -19.39 3.99 -4.91
C ASP A 50 -18.98 4.29 -6.36
N LEU A 51 -17.67 4.32 -6.65
CA LEU A 51 -17.17 4.57 -8.02
C LEU A 51 -17.54 3.46 -9.00
N ALA A 52 -17.61 2.21 -8.55
CA ALA A 52 -18.02 1.10 -9.42
C ALA A 52 -19.51 1.15 -9.77
N VAL A 53 -20.34 1.69 -8.88
CA VAL A 53 -21.79 1.86 -9.11
C VAL A 53 -22.09 3.10 -9.92
N ASP A 54 -21.54 4.25 -9.53
CA ASP A 54 -21.88 5.56 -10.09
C ASP A 54 -21.03 5.91 -11.33
N GLY A 55 -19.92 5.20 -11.53
CA GLY A 55 -18.88 5.53 -12.50
C GLY A 55 -17.94 6.64 -12.01
N PRO A 56 -16.62 6.53 -12.28
CA PRO A 56 -15.66 7.53 -11.83
C PRO A 56 -15.81 8.84 -12.60
N ARG A 57 -15.70 9.96 -11.89
CA ARG A 57 -15.59 11.31 -12.46
C ARG A 57 -14.13 11.65 -12.68
N ARG A 58 -13.88 12.68 -13.48
CA ARG A 58 -12.51 13.18 -13.73
C ARG A 58 -11.76 13.52 -12.42
N SER A 59 -12.45 14.11 -11.45
CA SER A 59 -11.88 14.45 -10.14
C SER A 59 -11.46 13.24 -9.31
N ASP A 60 -12.01 12.06 -9.60
CA ASP A 60 -11.64 10.81 -8.91
C ASP A 60 -10.40 10.18 -9.57
N LEU A 61 -10.24 10.38 -10.87
CA LEU A 61 -9.19 9.78 -11.69
C LEU A 61 -7.91 10.63 -11.77
N GLU A 62 -7.99 11.93 -11.51
CA GLU A 62 -6.86 12.85 -11.57
C GLU A 62 -6.75 13.67 -10.28
N PRO A 63 -5.53 13.86 -9.72
CA PRO A 63 -5.37 14.66 -8.53
C PRO A 63 -5.60 16.15 -8.81
N GLU A 64 -6.35 16.84 -7.95
CA GLU A 64 -6.52 18.30 -8.04
C GLU A 64 -5.22 19.08 -7.80
N ARG A 65 -4.26 18.47 -7.08
CA ARG A 65 -2.99 19.07 -6.69
C ARG A 65 -1.83 18.19 -7.14
N ARG A 66 -0.70 18.81 -7.50
CA ARG A 66 0.51 18.08 -7.93
C ARG A 66 1.19 17.28 -6.82
N ARG A 67 0.88 17.55 -5.55
CA ARG A 67 1.45 16.87 -4.37
C ARG A 67 0.37 16.63 -3.33
N GLY A 68 0.51 15.52 -2.61
CA GLY A 68 -0.40 15.14 -1.52
C GLY A 68 -0.70 13.65 -1.57
N THR A 69 -1.50 13.19 -0.61
CA THR A 69 -1.97 11.82 -0.55
C THR A 69 -3.49 11.82 -0.49
N ALA A 70 -4.11 10.99 -1.32
CA ALA A 70 -5.53 10.67 -1.24
C ALA A 70 -5.70 9.20 -0.88
N VAL A 71 -6.82 8.85 -0.27
CA VAL A 71 -7.16 7.47 0.07
C VAL A 71 -8.58 7.20 -0.44
N LEU A 72 -8.69 6.18 -1.28
CA LEU A 72 -9.96 5.61 -1.71
C LEU A 72 -10.15 4.29 -0.96
N ARG A 73 -11.04 4.31 0.05
CA ARG A 73 -11.41 3.09 0.79
C ARG A 73 -12.19 2.13 -0.09
N ASN A 74 -12.17 0.84 0.23
CA ASN A 74 -12.81 -0.18 -0.60
C ASN A 74 -14.35 -0.03 -0.65
N GLY A 75 -15.02 -0.01 0.51
CA GLY A 75 -16.49 0.12 0.59
C GLY A 75 -17.26 -1.21 0.54
N GLY A 76 -16.59 -2.36 0.55
CA GLY A 76 -17.23 -3.69 0.55
C GLY A 76 -17.41 -4.28 -0.85
N ILE A 77 -16.61 -3.86 -1.82
CA ILE A 77 -16.61 -4.40 -3.18
C ILE A 77 -15.42 -5.35 -3.39
N SER A 78 -15.68 -6.46 -4.09
CA SER A 78 -14.62 -7.37 -4.53
C SER A 78 -13.66 -6.67 -5.51
N ALA A 79 -12.39 -7.07 -5.51
CA ALA A 79 -11.40 -6.51 -6.44
C ALA A 79 -11.78 -6.73 -7.92
N VAL A 80 -12.41 -7.87 -8.23
CA VAL A 80 -12.87 -8.20 -9.60
C VAL A 80 -13.95 -7.24 -10.07
N ALA A 81 -14.94 -6.95 -9.23
CA ALA A 81 -16.02 -6.02 -9.59
C ALA A 81 -15.54 -4.56 -9.71
N ALA A 82 -14.39 -4.23 -9.11
CA ALA A 82 -13.79 -2.91 -9.18
C ALA A 82 -12.70 -2.77 -10.27
N LEU A 83 -12.44 -3.81 -11.06
CA LEU A 83 -11.27 -3.90 -11.93
C LEU A 83 -11.13 -2.71 -12.89
N GLU A 84 -12.21 -2.36 -13.60
CA GLU A 84 -12.22 -1.25 -14.56
C GLU A 84 -11.92 0.10 -13.89
N VAL A 85 -12.44 0.31 -12.68
CA VAL A 85 -12.17 1.53 -11.90
C VAL A 85 -10.70 1.56 -11.47
N VAL A 86 -10.14 0.43 -11.02
CA VAL A 86 -8.73 0.34 -10.64
C VAL A 86 -7.81 0.61 -11.84
N GLU A 87 -8.13 0.06 -13.02
CA GLU A 87 -7.38 0.34 -14.26
C GLU A 87 -7.41 1.83 -14.61
N ALA A 88 -8.59 2.47 -14.51
CA ALA A 88 -8.73 3.91 -14.76
C ALA A 88 -7.93 4.76 -13.75
N LEU A 89 -7.92 4.39 -12.46
CA LEU A 89 -7.14 5.07 -11.43
C LEU A 89 -5.64 4.94 -11.68
N VAL A 90 -5.16 3.75 -12.05
CA VAL A 90 -3.75 3.49 -12.39
C VAL A 90 -3.32 4.30 -13.62
N ALA A 91 -4.22 4.51 -14.59
CA ALA A 91 -3.93 5.30 -15.77
C ALA A 91 -3.92 6.82 -15.51
N GLY A 92 -4.79 7.31 -14.61
CA GLY A 92 -4.99 8.75 -14.38
C GLY A 92 -4.09 9.36 -13.30
N TRP A 93 -3.74 8.60 -12.26
CA TRP A 93 -2.96 9.13 -11.14
C TRP A 93 -1.45 9.10 -11.41
N PRO A 94 -0.68 10.13 -11.02
CA PRO A 94 0.78 10.14 -11.14
C PRO A 94 1.46 9.03 -10.35
N SER A 95 0.88 8.65 -9.21
CA SER A 95 1.30 7.50 -8.44
C SER A 95 0.15 6.82 -7.71
N VAL A 96 0.17 5.49 -7.64
CA VAL A 96 -0.86 4.68 -6.98
C VAL A 96 -0.22 3.62 -6.08
N VAL A 97 -0.76 3.46 -4.89
CA VAL A 97 -0.46 2.36 -3.98
C VAL A 97 -1.71 1.50 -3.87
N LEU A 98 -1.66 0.28 -4.42
CA LEU A 98 -2.73 -0.69 -4.29
C LEU A 98 -2.53 -1.46 -2.98
N ARG A 99 -3.47 -1.35 -2.03
CA ARG A 99 -3.45 -2.20 -0.82
C ARG A 99 -4.14 -3.51 -1.16
N LEU A 100 -3.39 -4.61 -1.21
CA LEU A 100 -3.94 -5.93 -1.50
C LEU A 100 -4.53 -6.57 -0.24
N PRO A 101 -5.59 -7.39 -0.36
CA PRO A 101 -6.03 -8.23 0.75
C PRO A 101 -4.98 -9.28 1.12
N PRO A 102 -5.02 -9.85 2.34
CA PRO A 102 -4.08 -10.89 2.76
C PRO A 102 -4.05 -12.12 1.84
N ARG A 103 -5.18 -12.41 1.18
CA ARG A 103 -5.35 -13.46 0.18
C ARG A 103 -5.93 -12.83 -1.09
N PRO A 104 -5.09 -12.35 -2.02
CA PRO A 104 -5.56 -11.76 -3.27
C PRO A 104 -6.22 -12.81 -4.16
N ASP A 105 -7.25 -12.37 -4.86
CA ASP A 105 -7.93 -13.17 -5.89
C ASP A 105 -6.99 -13.40 -7.10
N PRO A 106 -7.01 -14.57 -7.77
CA PRO A 106 -6.25 -14.81 -9.01
C PRO A 106 -6.41 -13.72 -10.08
N ASP A 107 -7.60 -13.14 -10.24
CA ASP A 107 -7.83 -12.11 -11.26
C ASP A 107 -7.05 -10.82 -10.95
N LEU A 108 -6.82 -10.53 -9.67
CA LEU A 108 -5.99 -9.41 -9.24
C LEU A 108 -4.52 -9.62 -9.61
N ALA A 109 -4.03 -10.86 -9.58
CA ALA A 109 -2.69 -11.18 -10.09
C ALA A 109 -2.58 -10.89 -11.60
N GLY A 110 -3.63 -11.21 -12.37
CA GLY A 110 -3.69 -10.88 -13.79
C GLY A 110 -3.63 -9.38 -14.10
N LEU A 111 -4.21 -8.53 -13.24
CA LEU A 111 -4.07 -7.06 -13.33
C LEU A 111 -2.62 -6.62 -13.08
N LEU A 112 -1.99 -7.14 -12.03
CA LEU A 112 -0.61 -6.78 -11.69
C LEU A 112 0.34 -7.14 -12.84
N ASP A 113 0.21 -8.34 -13.39
CA ASP A 113 1.05 -8.80 -14.51
C ASP A 113 0.83 -7.95 -15.76
N ARG A 114 -0.43 -7.69 -16.14
CA ARG A 114 -0.78 -6.90 -17.34
C ARG A 114 -0.20 -5.49 -17.29
N HIS A 115 -0.30 -4.84 -16.14
CA HIS A 115 0.19 -3.48 -15.93
C HIS A 115 1.65 -3.43 -15.45
N HIS A 116 2.32 -4.59 -15.35
CA HIS A 116 3.68 -4.72 -14.84
C HIS A 116 3.86 -4.01 -13.48
N ILE A 117 2.83 -4.11 -12.62
CA ILE A 117 2.80 -3.49 -11.30
C ILE A 117 3.61 -4.37 -10.34
N PRO A 118 4.71 -3.85 -9.75
CA PRO A 118 5.49 -4.63 -8.82
C PRO A 118 4.71 -4.94 -7.55
N LEU A 119 4.79 -6.20 -7.11
CA LEU A 119 4.35 -6.61 -5.80
C LEU A 119 5.43 -6.24 -4.77
N VAL A 120 5.00 -5.58 -3.70
CA VAL A 120 5.83 -5.14 -2.57
C VAL A 120 5.34 -5.87 -1.32
N PRO A 121 5.96 -7.01 -0.97
CA PRO A 121 5.69 -7.67 0.29
C PRO A 121 6.15 -6.79 1.45
N VAL A 122 5.29 -6.58 2.43
CA VAL A 122 5.64 -5.92 3.68
C VAL A 122 5.49 -6.94 4.80
N ILE A 123 6.57 -7.19 5.53
CA ILE A 123 6.59 -8.19 6.59
C ILE A 123 7.04 -7.58 7.91
N ALA A 124 6.40 -8.00 8.99
CA ALA A 124 6.95 -7.82 10.31
C ALA A 124 8.20 -8.71 10.44
N LEU A 125 9.28 -8.19 11.02
CA LEU A 125 10.44 -8.98 11.40
C LEU A 125 10.28 -9.42 12.86
N PRO A 126 9.81 -10.65 13.14
CA PRO A 126 9.76 -11.18 14.49
C PRO A 126 11.17 -11.43 15.04
N PRO A 127 11.32 -11.55 16.37
CA PRO A 127 12.53 -12.10 16.96
C PRO A 127 12.74 -13.55 16.45
N VAL A 128 13.99 -13.95 16.20
CA VAL A 128 14.43 -15.29 15.72
C VAL A 128 13.81 -15.76 14.39
N ASP A 129 14.27 -16.90 13.84
CA ASP A 129 13.90 -17.42 12.50
C ASP A 129 12.45 -17.93 12.38
N LEU A 130 11.49 -17.21 12.97
CA LEU A 130 10.06 -17.48 12.90
C LEU A 130 9.44 -16.78 11.69
N TRP A 131 10.03 -17.01 10.53
CA TRP A 131 9.60 -16.37 9.28
C TRP A 131 8.35 -17.08 8.74
N PRO A 132 7.32 -16.33 8.30
CA PRO A 132 6.21 -16.95 7.59
C PRO A 132 6.68 -17.47 6.22
N ASP A 133 6.47 -18.76 5.96
CA ASP A 133 6.78 -19.47 4.69
C ASP A 133 5.82 -19.08 3.55
N ARG A 134 5.61 -17.78 3.32
CA ARG A 134 4.71 -17.27 2.27
C ARG A 134 5.42 -16.53 1.15
N LEU A 135 6.71 -16.28 1.31
CA LEU A 135 7.55 -15.68 0.29
C LEU A 135 8.56 -16.70 -0.20
N ALA A 136 8.66 -16.85 -1.53
CA ALA A 136 9.68 -17.66 -2.17
C ALA A 136 11.09 -17.31 -1.64
N GLU A 137 11.99 -18.30 -1.62
CA GLU A 137 13.36 -18.09 -1.19
C GLU A 137 14.02 -16.98 -2.02
N GLY A 138 14.74 -16.06 -1.36
CA GLY A 138 15.38 -14.91 -2.00
C GLY A 138 14.45 -13.76 -2.43
N ALA A 139 13.12 -13.90 -2.30
CA ALA A 139 12.18 -12.83 -2.63
C ALA A 139 12.43 -11.59 -1.75
N ALA A 140 12.45 -10.41 -2.39
CA ALA A 140 12.64 -9.14 -1.71
C ALA A 140 11.40 -8.74 -0.91
N ALA A 141 11.61 -8.03 0.20
CA ALA A 141 10.52 -7.53 1.04
C ALA A 141 10.89 -6.23 1.74
N VAL A 142 9.87 -5.42 2.04
CA VAL A 142 9.97 -4.34 3.00
C VAL A 142 9.82 -4.92 4.40
N MET A 143 10.78 -4.60 5.25
CA MET A 143 10.94 -5.26 6.53
C MET A 143 10.71 -4.27 7.68
N GLN A 144 9.74 -4.56 8.54
CA GLN A 144 9.40 -3.76 9.71
C GLN A 144 9.90 -4.43 11.01
N PRO A 145 10.98 -3.94 11.64
CA PRO A 145 11.47 -4.48 12.91
C PRO A 145 10.44 -4.36 14.04
N THR A 146 10.21 -5.46 14.76
CA THR A 146 9.30 -5.50 15.91
C THR A 146 10.00 -5.06 17.20
N ARG A 147 11.13 -5.67 17.60
CA ARG A 147 11.79 -5.39 18.90
C ARG A 147 13.31 -5.54 19.00
N TRP A 148 13.98 -6.22 18.08
CA TRP A 148 15.41 -6.51 18.20
C TRP A 148 16.19 -6.03 16.99
N ARG A 149 17.47 -5.67 17.18
CA ARG A 149 18.37 -5.45 16.04
C ARG A 149 18.73 -6.81 15.47
N GLN A 150 18.48 -7.00 14.19
CA GLN A 150 18.75 -8.23 13.48
C GLN A 150 19.27 -7.90 12.08
N GLN A 151 20.04 -8.80 11.52
CA GLN A 151 20.39 -8.75 10.11
C GLN A 151 19.12 -9.01 9.29
N ALA A 152 18.98 -8.27 8.18
CA ALA A 152 17.88 -8.50 7.25
C ALA A 152 18.01 -9.91 6.66
N PRO A 153 16.99 -10.77 6.81
CA PRO A 153 17.03 -12.13 6.23
C PRO A 153 16.87 -12.12 4.71
N ARG A 154 16.38 -11.02 4.14
CA ARG A 154 15.96 -10.91 2.75
C ARG A 154 16.46 -9.60 2.15
N PRO A 155 16.64 -9.53 0.82
CA PRO A 155 16.88 -8.27 0.13
C PRO A 155 15.71 -7.30 0.35
N GLY A 156 16.00 -6.02 0.46
CA GLY A 156 14.98 -4.98 0.48
C GLY A 156 15.13 -3.96 1.61
N PRO A 157 14.28 -2.93 1.62
CA PRO A 157 14.32 -1.88 2.63
C PRO A 157 14.00 -2.40 4.04
N VAL A 158 14.83 -2.04 5.02
CA VAL A 158 14.54 -2.22 6.45
C VAL A 158 14.12 -0.88 7.04
N LEU A 159 12.88 -0.81 7.50
CA LEU A 159 12.30 0.41 8.06
C LEU A 159 12.77 0.63 9.51
N PRO A 160 12.83 1.88 9.98
CA PRO A 160 12.99 2.15 11.42
C PRO A 160 11.69 1.76 12.16
N ARG A 161 11.66 1.95 13.49
CA ARG A 161 10.42 1.75 14.24
C ARG A 161 9.48 2.96 14.10
N PRO A 162 8.17 2.75 13.94
CA PRO A 162 7.21 3.82 14.09
C PRO A 162 7.21 4.35 15.53
N ARG A 163 6.97 5.65 15.71
CA ARG A 163 6.71 6.20 17.04
C ARG A 163 5.28 5.81 17.44
N GLY A 164 5.02 5.72 18.75
CA GLY A 164 3.75 5.21 19.29
C GLY A 164 2.49 5.87 18.71
N GLY A 165 2.53 7.15 18.34
CA GLY A 165 1.39 7.87 17.75
C GLY A 165 1.36 7.92 16.22
N SER A 166 2.37 7.41 15.50
CA SER A 166 2.48 7.59 14.05
C SER A 166 1.40 6.80 13.28
N TRP A 167 1.07 5.59 13.72
CA TRP A 167 0.05 4.77 13.07
C TRP A 167 -1.38 5.30 13.30
N GLU A 168 -1.72 5.73 14.53
CA GLU A 168 -3.01 6.37 14.83
C GLU A 168 -3.22 7.62 14.00
N SER A 169 -2.15 8.38 13.85
CA SER A 169 -2.08 9.60 13.07
C SER A 169 -2.38 9.31 11.60
N LEU A 170 -1.79 8.25 11.01
CA LEU A 170 -2.10 7.82 9.64
C LEU A 170 -3.56 7.41 9.47
N LEU A 171 -4.07 6.54 10.34
CA LEU A 171 -5.44 6.04 10.25
C LEU A 171 -6.47 7.16 10.38
N ARG A 172 -6.13 8.25 11.07
CA ARG A 172 -6.97 9.44 11.21
C ARG A 172 -6.71 10.50 10.12
N GLY A 173 -5.92 10.19 9.09
CA GLY A 173 -5.61 11.11 7.98
C GLY A 173 -4.69 12.27 8.35
N ARG A 174 -3.94 12.16 9.46
CA ARG A 174 -3.14 13.24 10.05
C ARG A 174 -1.68 12.83 10.14
N ILE A 175 -0.90 12.89 9.07
CA ILE A 175 0.54 12.62 9.16
C ILE A 175 1.41 13.73 8.60
N ARG A 176 2.54 13.95 9.27
CA ARG A 176 3.57 14.92 8.89
C ARG A 176 4.67 14.22 8.11
N SER A 177 5.01 14.77 6.95
CA SER A 177 6.11 14.32 6.07
C SER A 177 7.49 14.27 6.77
N GLY A 178 7.66 14.93 7.92
CA GLY A 178 8.90 14.91 8.71
C GLY A 178 9.13 13.67 9.58
N ASP A 179 8.12 12.81 9.76
CA ASP A 179 8.25 11.57 10.56
C ASP A 179 9.34 10.65 9.96
N ARG A 180 10.27 10.17 10.79
CA ARG A 180 11.41 9.36 10.34
C ARG A 180 10.97 8.03 9.75
N TRP A 181 9.92 7.43 10.31
CA TRP A 181 9.39 6.16 9.84
C TRP A 181 8.74 6.34 8.48
N VAL A 182 7.89 7.36 8.33
CA VAL A 182 7.29 7.70 7.03
C VAL A 182 8.36 7.99 5.98
N ARG A 183 9.36 8.82 6.28
CA ARG A 183 10.42 9.14 5.31
C ARG A 183 11.22 7.93 4.83
N ALA A 184 11.39 6.90 5.67
CA ALA A 184 12.12 5.70 5.28
C ALA A 184 11.42 4.92 4.15
N TRP A 185 10.09 5.05 4.02
CA TRP A 185 9.34 4.43 2.92
C TRP A 185 9.72 4.98 1.55
N ARG A 186 10.39 6.13 1.45
CA ARG A 186 10.93 6.61 0.17
C ARG A 186 11.88 5.61 -0.49
N SER A 187 12.65 4.88 0.31
CA SER A 187 13.55 3.82 -0.20
C SER A 187 12.80 2.67 -0.87
N VAL A 188 11.51 2.48 -0.58
CA VAL A 188 10.65 1.47 -1.24
C VAL A 188 10.36 1.90 -2.68
N TRP A 189 10.13 3.19 -2.94
CA TRP A 189 9.95 3.71 -4.32
C TRP A 189 11.23 3.65 -5.16
N GLU A 190 12.39 3.72 -4.50
CA GLU A 190 13.71 3.70 -5.14
C GLU A 190 14.26 2.28 -5.32
N PHE A 191 13.66 1.28 -4.67
CA PHE A 191 14.11 -0.11 -4.73
C PHE A 191 13.72 -0.76 -6.07
N PRO A 192 14.61 -1.55 -6.70
CA PRO A 192 14.34 -2.22 -7.98
C PRO A 192 13.51 -3.50 -7.76
N TRP A 193 12.22 -3.34 -7.47
CA TRP A 193 11.28 -4.45 -7.39
C TRP A 193 11.25 -5.22 -8.71
N ARG A 194 11.19 -6.56 -8.62
CA ARG A 194 11.15 -7.49 -9.74
C ARG A 194 9.99 -8.45 -9.55
#